data_AF-A0A7H4LZ88-F1
#
_entry.id   AF-A0A7H4LZ88-F1
#
_cell.length_a   1.000
_cell.length_b   1.000
_cell.length_c   1.000
_cell.angle_alpha   90.00
_cell.angle_beta   90.00
_cell.angle_gamma   90.00
#
_symmetry.space_group_name_H-M   'P 1'
#
loop_
_entity.id
_entity.type
_entity.pdbx_description
1 polymer ?
#
loop_
_entity_poly.entity_id
_entity_poly.type
_entity_poly.pdbx_seq_one_letter_code
_entity_poly.pdbx_strand_id
1 'polypeptide(L)' 'MVDKVTEAAVVGGVDTHKDLHVAAVVDQNNKVLGTQYFSTTRQGYRQMLAWMTFVWDIKANWC' A
#
# COMPACT_ATOMS: atom_id res chain seq x y z
N MET A 1 -19.18 -20.15 12.72
CA MET A 1 -19.47 -18.70 12.75
C MET A 1 -18.10 -18.05 12.84
N VAL A 2 -17.56 -17.66 11.69
CA VAL A 2 -16.20 -17.11 11.62
C VAL A 2 -16.32 -15.64 11.94
N ASP A 3 -15.86 -15.24 13.12
CA ASP A 3 -15.54 -13.86 13.44
C ASP A 3 -14.37 -13.45 12.55
N LYS A 4 -14.68 -13.00 11.33
CA LYS A 4 -13.68 -12.54 10.36
C LYS A 4 -13.29 -11.12 10.70
N VAL A 5 -12.18 -11.01 11.43
CA VAL A 5 -11.23 -9.88 11.46
C VAL A 5 -11.88 -8.52 11.25
N THR A 6 -12.32 -7.90 12.35
CA THR A 6 -12.66 -6.47 12.42
C THR A 6 -11.42 -5.59 12.50
N GLU A 7 -10.33 -6.00 11.85
CA GLU A 7 -9.11 -5.21 11.70
C GLU A 7 -9.22 -4.54 10.34
N ALA A 8 -9.26 -3.21 10.29
CA ALA A 8 -9.56 -2.46 9.08
C ALA A 8 -8.69 -2.93 7.92
N ALA A 9 -9.30 -3.55 6.89
CA ALA A 9 -8.54 -4.15 5.81
C ALA A 9 -7.86 -3.03 5.01
N VAL A 10 -6.53 -3.06 4.97
CA VAL A 10 -5.70 -2.15 4.17
C VAL A 10 -5.20 -2.90 2.94
N VAL A 11 -5.35 -2.29 1.76
CA VAL A 11 -5.00 -2.85 0.45
C VAL A 11 -4.06 -1.91 -0.29
N GLY A 12 -2.97 -2.45 -0.84
CA GLY A 12 -2.02 -1.73 -1.70
C GLY A 12 -2.19 -2.10 -3.17
N GLY A 13 -2.20 -1.09 -4.05
CA GLY A 13 -2.23 -1.24 -5.50
C GLY A 13 -1.03 -0.55 -6.14
N VAL A 14 -0.58 -1.08 -7.29
CA VAL A 14 0.50 -0.50 -8.09
C VAL A 14 0.03 -0.38 -9.53
N ASP A 15 0.04 0.83 -10.07
CA ASP A 15 -0.03 1.07 -11.50
C ASP A 15 1.38 1.26 -12.05
N THR A 16 1.64 0.76 -13.25
CA THR A 16 2.98 0.85 -13.86
C THR A 16 2.87 1.48 -15.24
N HIS A 17 3.48 2.65 -15.40
CA HIS A 17 3.61 3.32 -16.70
C HIS A 17 5.08 3.56 -17.03
N LYS A 18 5.59 2.83 -18.03
CA LYS A 18 6.98 2.90 -18.52
C LYS A 18 8.02 2.83 -17.41
N ASP A 19 8.51 3.99 -16.98
CA ASP A 19 9.63 4.16 -16.05
C ASP A 19 9.18 4.44 -14.61
N LEU A 20 7.86 4.49 -14.37
CA LEU A 20 7.26 4.86 -13.10
C LEU A 20 6.24 3.83 -12.60
N HIS A 21 6.47 3.34 -11.39
CA HIS A 21 5.46 2.72 -10.54
C HIS A 21 4.73 3.80 -9.74
N VAL A 22 3.41 3.82 -9.83
CA VAL A 22 2.53 4.61 -8.97
C VAL A 22 1.89 3.66 -7.98
N ALA A 23 2.27 3.77 -6.71
CA ALA A 23 1.77 2.95 -5.63
C ALA A 23 0.72 3.73 -4.83
N ALA A 24 -0.40 3.08 -4.50
CA ALA A 24 -1.41 3.63 -3.62
C ALA A 24 -1.81 2.60 -2.56
N VAL A 25 -2.08 3.06 -1.34
CA VAL A 25 -2.61 2.24 -0.24
C VAL A 25 -3.99 2.80 0.13
N VAL A 26 -4.99 1.93 0.25
CA VAL A 26 -6.39 2.27 0.54
C VAL A 26 -6.94 1.43 1.69
N ASP A 27 -7.93 1.96 2.40
CA ASP A 27 -8.73 1.18 3.36
C ASP A 27 -9.97 0.54 2.71
N GLN A 28 -10.69 -0.28 3.47
CA GLN A 28 -11.94 -0.93 3.09
C GLN A 28 -13.07 0.03 2.67
N ASN A 29 -13.00 1.31 3.02
CA ASN A 29 -13.95 2.34 2.62
C ASN A 29 -13.52 3.05 1.33
N ASN A 30 -12.50 2.53 0.64
CA ASN A 30 -11.86 3.13 -0.53
C ASN A 30 -11.18 4.48 -0.26
N LYS A 31 -10.84 4.78 1.00
CA LYS A 31 -10.08 5.99 1.33
C LYS A 31 -8.60 5.76 1.03
N VAL A 32 -7.98 6.69 0.31
CA VAL A 32 -6.53 6.70 0.08
C VAL A 32 -5.79 7.06 1.37
N LEU A 33 -4.94 6.15 1.84
CA LEU A 33 -4.08 6.30 3.00
C LEU A 33 -2.70 6.87 2.63
N GLY A 34 -2.25 6.64 1.39
CA GLY A 34 -1.01 7.20 0.87
C GLY A 34 -0.80 6.85 -0.60
N THR A 35 -0.07 7.71 -1.30
CA THR A 35 0.35 7.52 -2.70
C THR A 35 1.84 7.86 -2.82
N GLN A 36 2.59 7.06 -3.57
CA GLN A 36 3.99 7.34 -3.83
C GLN A 36 4.46 6.83 -5.20
N TYR A 37 5.47 7.50 -5.75
CA TYR A 37 6.05 7.20 -7.05
C TYR A 37 7.43 6.56 -6.91
N PHE A 38 7.72 5.54 -7.72
CA PHE A 38 9.01 4.87 -7.73
C PHE A 38 9.46 4.59 -9.16
N SER A 39 10.77 4.63 -9.42
CA SER A 39 11.31 4.18 -10.71
C SER A 39 11.03 2.68 -10.93
N THR A 40 10.77 2.24 -12.16
CA THR A 40 10.60 0.81 -12.53
C THR A 40 11.92 0.03 -12.60
N THR A 41 12.87 0.42 -11.75
CA THR A 41 14.13 -0.28 -11.54
C THR A 41 14.02 -1.25 -10.37
N ARG A 42 14.94 -2.21 -10.26
CA ARG A 42 15.02 -3.11 -9.09
C ARG A 42 15.13 -2.34 -7.77
N GLN A 43 15.87 -1.23 -7.77
CA GLN A 43 16.01 -0.38 -6.59
C GLN A 43 14.69 0.33 -6.25
N GLY A 44 13.97 0.84 -7.26
CA GLY A 44 12.66 1.47 -7.06
C GLY A 44 11.60 0.48 -6.57
N TYR A 45 11.59 -0.75 -7.09
CA TYR A 45 10.72 -1.82 -6.59
C TYR A 45 10.97 -2.13 -5.10
N ARG A 46 12.24 -2.23 -4.68
CA ARG A 46 12.58 -2.45 -3.27
C ARG A 46 12.14 -1.29 -2.37
N GLN A 47 12.29 -0.06 -2.83
CA GLN A 47 11.82 1.13 -2.12
C GLN A 47 10.28 1.14 -1.99
N MET A 48 9.58 0.75 -3.06
CA MET A 48 8.13 0.63 -3.07
C MET A 48 7.64 -0.37 -2.03
N LEU A 49 8.24 -1.58 -1.97
CA LEU A 49 7.88 -2.57 -0.96
C LEU A 49 8.12 -2.07 0.46
N ALA A 50 9.29 -1.47 0.72
CA ALA A 50 9.60 -0.92 2.04
C ALA A 50 8.60 0.18 2.47
N TRP A 51 8.24 1.07 1.53
CA TRP A 51 7.24 2.10 1.78
C TRP A 51 5.85 1.50 2.04
N MET A 52 5.41 0.54 1.24
CA MET A 52 4.12 -0.12 1.44
C MET A 52 4.04 -0.79 2.80
N THR A 53 5.07 -1.53 3.21
CA THR A 53 5.12 -2.17 4.54
C THR A 53 5.04 -1.14 5.66
N PHE A 54 5.74 -0.01 5.55
CA PHE A 54 5.69 1.06 6.54
C PHE A 54 4.29 1.69 6.64
N VAL A 55 3.64 1.96 5.51
CA VAL A 55 2.27 2.52 5.50
C VAL A 55 1.27 1.50 6.06
N TRP A 56 1.43 0.22 5.73
CA TRP A 56 0.59 -0.86 6.27
C TRP A 56 0.72 -0.96 7.80
N ASP A 57 1.96 -0.98 8.32
CA ASP A 57 2.22 -1.13 9.76
C ASP A 57 1.66 0.04 10.57
N ILE A 58 1.85 1.28 10.10
CA ILE A 58 1.34 2.48 10.79
C ILE A 58 -0.19 2.56 10.77
N LYS A 59 -0.87 1.97 9.79
CA LYS A 59 -2.32 2.17 9.62
C LYS A 59 -3.16 0.96 10.01
N ALA A 60 -2.62 -0.25 9.95
CA ALA A 60 -3.28 -1.45 10.46
C ALA A 60 -3.32 -1.46 12.00
N ASN A 61 -2.28 -0.96 12.68
CA ASN A 61 -2.20 -0.92 14.15
C ASN A 61 -2.86 0.31 14.82
N TRP A 62 -3.51 1.20 14.05
CA TRP A 62 -4.06 2.47 14.55
C TRP A 62 -5.55 2.67 14.23
N CYS A 63 -6.28 1.58 13.95
CA CYS A 63 -7.73 1.60 13.77
C CYS A 63 -8.46 1.11 15.03
#